data_AF-A0A3E2WL92-F1
#
_entry.id   AF-A0A3E2WL92-F1
#
_cell.length_a   1.000
_cell.length_b   1.000
_cell.length_c   1.000
_cell.angle_alpha   90.00
_cell.angle_beta   90.00
_cell.angle_gamma   90.00
#
_symmetry.space_group_name_H-M   'P 1'
#
loop_
_entity.id
_entity.type
_entity.pdbx_description
1 polymer ?
#
loop_
_entity_poly.entity_id
_entity_poly.type
_entity_poly.pdbx_seq_one_letter_code
_entity_poly.pdbx_strand_id
1 'polypeptide(L)'
;MEKRSHITAPLNIKFREKSMLPLYEEGIKKEIPYTEPIVVYLAAKNIGTGEIYMPGITEITADMDGYIIIYGRSMGYELHTYKTHKTAGELFIELAAHAGQGLFGYEPWIEAVRQEFFEEAENMISGGQDSNKES
;
A
#
# COMPACT_ATOMS: atom_id res chain seq x y z
N MET A 1 -15.79 3.42 -2.45
CA MET A 1 -15.21 2.27 -1.71
C MET A 1 -13.97 1.79 -2.43
N GLU A 2 -12.79 2.07 -1.89
CA GLU A 2 -11.52 1.64 -2.48
C GLU A 2 -11.49 0.12 -2.63
N LYS A 3 -11.55 -0.38 -3.86
CA LYS A 3 -11.28 -1.80 -4.12
C LYS A 3 -9.79 -2.03 -3.96
N ARG A 4 -9.39 -2.68 -2.86
CA ARG A 4 -8.01 -3.11 -2.62
C ARG A 4 -7.84 -4.59 -2.91
N SER A 5 -6.76 -4.92 -3.60
CA SER A 5 -6.31 -6.29 -3.77
C SER A 5 -5.64 -6.75 -2.49
N HIS A 6 -6.21 -7.76 -1.83
CA HIS A 6 -5.62 -8.34 -0.64
C HIS A 6 -4.57 -9.38 -1.06
N ILE A 7 -3.31 -9.13 -0.69
CA ILE A 7 -2.18 -10.03 -0.90
C ILE A 7 -1.91 -10.68 0.45
N THR A 8 -2.65 -11.75 0.72
CA THR A 8 -2.60 -12.47 1.99
C THR A 8 -1.62 -13.63 1.92
N ALA A 9 -0.83 -13.82 2.98
CA ALA A 9 -0.01 -15.02 3.15
C ALA A 9 0.99 -15.35 2.01
N PRO A 10 1.71 -14.39 1.38
CA PRO A 10 2.89 -14.75 0.62
C PRO A 10 3.91 -15.43 1.55
N LEU A 11 4.59 -16.45 1.05
CA LEU A 11 5.70 -17.10 1.74
C LEU A 11 6.97 -16.24 1.73
N ASN A 12 7.11 -15.42 0.69
CA ASN A 12 8.26 -14.53 0.52
C ASN A 12 7.89 -13.38 -0.42
N ILE A 13 8.67 -12.31 -0.39
CA ILE A 13 8.59 -11.21 -1.35
C ILE A 13 9.97 -11.03 -1.95
N LYS A 14 10.07 -11.17 -3.27
CA LYS A 14 11.30 -10.86 -3.99
C LYS A 14 11.24 -9.44 -4.54
N PHE A 15 12.18 -8.61 -4.12
CA PHE A 15 12.43 -7.30 -4.72
C PHE A 15 13.35 -7.47 -5.92
N ARG A 16 12.92 -7.00 -7.09
CA ARG A 16 13.70 -6.97 -8.33
C ARG A 16 14.10 -5.53 -8.64
N GLU A 17 14.67 -5.31 -9.81
CA GLU A 17 15.07 -3.97 -10.26
C GLU A 17 13.86 -3.04 -10.49
N LYS A 18 12.73 -3.58 -10.98
CA LYS A 18 11.59 -2.77 -11.45
C LYS A 18 10.26 -3.11 -10.78
N SER A 19 10.24 -4.12 -9.92
CA SER A 19 9.02 -4.67 -9.35
C SER A 19 9.28 -5.49 -8.10
N MET A 20 8.23 -5.68 -7.30
CA MET A 20 8.19 -6.70 -6.26
C MET A 20 7.27 -7.86 -6.62
N LEU A 21 7.61 -9.04 -6.12
CA LEU A 21 6.94 -10.29 -6.41
C LEU A 21 6.61 -11.05 -5.12
N PRO A 22 5.36 -10.99 -4.65
CA PRO A 22 4.84 -11.92 -3.67
C PRO A 22 4.87 -13.35 -4.22
N LEU A 23 5.54 -14.24 -3.49
CA LEU A 23 5.69 -15.65 -3.82
C LEU A 23 4.78 -16.51 -2.94
N TYR A 24 4.08 -17.46 -3.57
CA TYR A 24 3.18 -18.40 -2.92
C TYR A 24 3.66 -19.84 -3.16
N GLU A 25 3.08 -20.81 -2.45
CA GLU A 25 3.34 -22.24 -2.69
C GLU A 25 3.06 -22.64 -4.15
N GLU A 26 1.99 -22.08 -4.73
CA GLU A 26 1.58 -22.31 -6.13
C GLU A 26 2.40 -21.48 -7.15
N GLY A 27 3.40 -20.70 -6.71
CA GLY A 27 4.23 -19.83 -7.55
C GLY A 27 3.90 -18.34 -7.46
N ILE A 28 4.20 -17.59 -8.54
CA ILE A 28 3.97 -16.13 -8.61
C ILE A 28 2.53 -15.89 -9.05
N LYS A 29 1.74 -15.21 -8.20
CA LYS A 29 0.36 -14.83 -8.55
C LYS A 29 0.23 -13.39 -9.03
N LYS A 30 1.15 -12.50 -8.64
CA LYS A 30 1.06 -11.08 -8.97
C LYS A 30 2.43 -10.42 -8.95
N GLU A 31 2.68 -9.54 -9.91
CA GLU A 31 3.83 -8.65 -9.94
C GLU A 31 3.35 -7.23 -9.71
N ILE A 32 4.01 -6.50 -8.82
CA ILE A 32 3.71 -5.09 -8.56
C ILE A 32 4.89 -4.27 -9.06
N PRO A 33 4.75 -3.58 -10.20
CA PRO A 33 5.81 -2.72 -10.72
C PRO A 33 6.01 -1.51 -9.79
N TYR A 34 7.23 -1.01 -9.67
CA TYR A 34 7.50 0.14 -8.81
C TYR A 34 6.89 1.45 -9.32
N THR A 35 6.36 1.49 -10.54
CA THR A 35 5.52 2.59 -11.06
C THR A 35 4.12 2.62 -10.47
N GLU A 36 3.72 1.56 -9.77
CA GLU A 36 2.39 1.42 -9.19
C GLU A 36 2.24 2.19 -7.86
N PRO A 37 3.13 2.05 -6.84
CA PRO A 37 2.96 2.74 -5.57
C PRO A 37 2.99 4.27 -5.70
N ILE A 38 1.97 4.94 -5.18
CA ILE A 38 1.92 6.41 -5.03
C ILE A 38 2.10 6.77 -3.55
N VAL A 39 1.32 6.15 -2.67
CA VAL A 39 1.43 6.30 -1.21
C VAL A 39 1.58 4.91 -0.59
N VAL A 40 2.50 4.78 0.37
CA VAL A 40 2.79 3.52 1.05
C VAL A 40 2.85 3.74 2.55
N TYR A 41 1.99 3.04 3.28
CA TYR A 41 1.97 3.06 4.74
C TYR A 41 2.33 1.70 5.31
N LEU A 42 3.04 1.71 6.44
CA LEU A 42 3.11 0.56 7.33
C LEU A 42 1.91 0.64 8.28
N ALA A 43 1.04 -0.36 8.28
CA ALA A 43 0.03 -0.54 9.32
C ALA A 43 0.66 -1.42 10.41
N ALA A 44 1.38 -0.79 11.33
CA ALA A 44 2.13 -1.45 12.38
C ALA A 44 1.20 -1.93 13.50
N LYS A 45 1.49 -3.11 14.04
CA LYS A 45 0.79 -3.66 15.20
C LYS A 45 1.55 -3.31 16.48
N ASN A 46 0.90 -2.60 17.39
CA ASN A 46 1.44 -2.36 18.72
C ASN A 46 1.45 -3.68 19.51
N ILE A 47 2.61 -4.11 20.00
CA ILE A 47 2.76 -5.39 20.73
C ILE A 47 2.04 -5.35 22.10
N GLY A 48 1.99 -4.19 22.76
CA GLY A 48 1.38 -4.04 24.08
C GLY A 48 -0.14 -3.95 24.05
N THR A 49 -0.71 -3.27 23.06
CA THR A 49 -2.17 -3.05 22.97
C THR A 49 -2.86 -3.93 21.92
N GLY A 50 -2.11 -4.46 20.95
CA GLY A 50 -2.64 -5.16 19.79
C GLY A 50 -3.27 -4.25 18.74
N GLU A 51 -3.33 -2.93 18.98
CA GLU A 51 -3.92 -1.95 18.08
C GLU A 51 -3.03 -1.72 16.84
N ILE A 52 -3.69 -1.35 15.74
CA ILE A 52 -3.01 -0.97 14.51
C ILE A 52 -2.84 0.55 14.48
N TYR A 53 -1.64 1.00 14.19
CA TYR A 53 -1.32 2.40 13.97
C TYR A 53 -0.44 2.56 12.74
N MET A 54 -0.37 3.77 12.20
CA MET A 54 0.45 4.08 11.04
C MET A 54 1.56 5.05 11.45
N PRO A 55 2.79 4.58 11.66
CA PRO A 55 3.92 5.44 12.03
C PRO A 55 4.36 6.36 10.89
N GLY A 56 4.97 7.50 11.27
CA GLY A 56 5.73 8.33 10.35
C GLY A 56 6.99 7.63 9.87
N ILE A 57 7.54 8.05 8.73
CA ILE A 57 8.68 7.34 8.10
C ILE A 57 9.91 7.25 9.03
N THR A 58 10.14 8.25 9.87
CA THR A 58 11.26 8.29 10.83
C THR A 58 11.07 7.38 12.03
N GLU A 59 9.85 6.91 12.28
CA GLU A 59 9.49 6.05 13.39
C GLU A 59 9.51 4.56 12.99
N ILE A 60 9.50 4.27 11.69
CA ILE A 60 9.49 2.91 11.17
C ILE A 60 10.82 2.21 11.46
N THR A 61 10.74 1.05 12.09
CA THR A 61 11.87 0.17 12.36
C THR A 61 11.67 -1.20 11.74
N ALA A 62 12.78 -1.90 11.51
CA ALA A 62 12.78 -3.22 10.89
C ALA A 62 12.09 -4.30 11.75
N ASP A 63 11.91 -4.13 13.05
CA ASP A 63 11.27 -5.11 13.92
C ASP A 63 9.74 -4.97 14.01
N MET A 64 9.16 -3.95 13.36
CA MET A 64 7.71 -3.72 13.40
C MET A 64 6.93 -4.78 12.61
N ASP A 65 5.99 -5.45 13.27
CA ASP A 65 5.05 -6.37 12.65
C ASP A 65 3.76 -5.66 12.19
N GLY A 66 2.99 -6.30 11.31
CA GLY A 66 1.76 -5.74 10.77
C GLY A 66 1.55 -6.08 9.30
N TYR A 67 1.18 -5.08 8.50
CA TYR A 67 1.01 -5.21 7.06
C TYR A 67 1.29 -3.90 6.35
N ILE A 68 1.52 -3.95 5.04
CA ILE A 68 1.82 -2.77 4.22
C ILE A 68 0.57 -2.41 3.40
N ILE A 69 0.19 -1.14 3.44
CA ILE A 69 -0.88 -0.59 2.61
C ILE A 69 -0.22 0.18 1.47
N ILE A 70 -0.61 -0.13 0.24
CA ILE A 70 -0.15 0.58 -0.95
C ILE A 70 -1.35 1.18 -1.65
N TYR A 71 -1.39 2.50 -1.77
CA TYR A 71 -2.29 3.18 -2.68
C TYR A 71 -1.57 3.30 -4.01
N GLY A 72 -1.91 2.39 -4.92
CA GLY A 72 -1.33 2.33 -6.25
C GLY A 72 -2.08 3.19 -7.26
N ARG A 73 -1.41 3.47 -8.38
CA ARG A 73 -1.95 4.26 -9.50
C ARG A 73 -3.15 3.58 -10.17
N SER A 74 -3.12 2.27 -10.32
CA SER A 74 -4.19 1.49 -10.95
C SER A 74 -5.04 0.74 -9.94
N MET A 75 -4.47 0.30 -8.81
CA MET A 75 -5.22 -0.28 -7.70
C MET A 75 -4.53 -0.14 -6.34
N GLY A 76 -5.31 -0.20 -5.27
CA GLY A 76 -4.77 -0.34 -3.92
C GLY A 76 -4.40 -1.80 -3.59
N TYR A 77 -3.47 -1.97 -2.67
CA TYR A 77 -3.03 -3.26 -2.15
C TYR A 77 -2.95 -3.26 -0.64
N GLU A 78 -3.30 -4.39 -0.05
CA GLU A 78 -3.05 -4.70 1.34
C GLU A 78 -2.16 -5.94 1.39
N LEU A 79 -0.90 -5.76 1.81
CA LEU A 79 0.15 -6.76 1.78
C LEU A 79 0.39 -7.27 3.20
N HIS A 80 -0.18 -8.43 3.51
CA HIS A 80 -0.01 -9.06 4.81
C HIS A 80 1.21 -9.97 4.81
N THR A 81 2.12 -9.76 5.76
CA THR A 81 3.45 -10.37 5.74
C THR A 81 3.63 -11.52 6.73
N TYR A 82 2.57 -11.92 7.45
CA TYR A 82 2.61 -12.89 8.57
C TYR A 82 3.10 -14.32 8.22
N LYS A 83 3.14 -14.70 6.94
CA LYS A 83 3.75 -15.96 6.48
C LYS A 83 5.15 -15.80 5.88
N THR A 84 5.61 -14.57 5.72
CA THR A 84 6.97 -14.31 5.28
C THR A 84 7.93 -14.49 6.44
N HIS A 85 9.20 -14.75 6.15
CA HIS A 85 10.25 -14.79 7.17
C HIS A 85 10.77 -13.40 7.58
N LYS A 86 10.12 -12.32 7.11
CA LYS A 86 10.47 -10.94 7.38
C LYS A 86 9.31 -10.22 8.05
N THR A 87 9.60 -9.23 8.87
CA THR A 87 8.56 -8.37 9.44
C THR A 87 7.95 -7.46 8.36
N ALA A 88 6.84 -6.81 8.69
CA ALA A 88 6.29 -5.78 7.83
C ALA A 88 7.24 -4.57 7.71
N GLY A 89 7.94 -4.20 8.78
CA GLY A 89 8.94 -3.13 8.81
C GLY A 89 10.15 -3.39 7.88
N GLU A 90 10.72 -4.60 7.92
CA GLU A 90 11.80 -5.00 7.00
C GLU A 90 11.37 -4.89 5.54
N LEU A 91 10.20 -5.44 5.22
CA LEU A 91 9.66 -5.42 3.86
C LEU A 91 9.31 -4.01 3.40
N PHE A 92 8.86 -3.15 4.30
CA PHE A 92 8.59 -1.75 4.01
C PHE A 92 9.88 -1.00 3.65
N ILE A 93 10.94 -1.18 4.45
CA ILE A 93 12.25 -0.55 4.20
C ILE A 93 12.84 -1.03 2.87
N GLU A 94 12.75 -2.32 2.58
CA GLU A 94 13.19 -2.87 1.28
C GLU A 94 12.35 -2.31 0.12
N LEU A 95 11.03 -2.21 0.28
CA LEU A 95 10.17 -1.60 -0.74
C LEU A 95 10.57 -0.15 -1.01
N ALA A 96 10.80 0.65 0.04
CA ALA A 96 11.23 2.04 -0.10
C ALA A 96 12.57 2.16 -0.82
N ALA A 97 13.55 1.33 -0.45
CA ALA A 97 14.87 1.30 -1.05
C ALA A 97 14.85 0.90 -2.54
N HIS A 98 14.00 -0.06 -2.91
CA HIS A 98 13.92 -0.56 -4.28
C HIS A 98 13.03 0.27 -5.20
N ALA A 99 11.90 0.76 -4.70
CA ALA A 99 10.97 1.53 -5.52
C ALA A 99 11.55 2.89 -5.93
N GLY A 100 12.30 3.53 -5.02
CA GLY A 100 12.94 4.83 -5.27
C GLY A 100 11.97 5.98 -5.57
N GLN A 101 10.66 5.75 -5.46
CA GLN A 101 9.59 6.71 -5.69
C GLN A 101 8.35 6.36 -4.87
N GLY A 102 7.50 7.35 -4.62
CA GLY A 102 6.30 7.23 -3.78
C GLY A 102 6.46 7.97 -2.46
N LEU A 103 5.34 8.26 -1.82
CA LEU A 103 5.27 8.86 -0.49
C LEU A 103 5.20 7.73 0.55
N PHE A 104 6.27 7.56 1.32
CA PHE A 104 6.39 6.51 2.32
C PHE A 104 6.20 7.05 3.74
N GLY A 105 5.46 6.31 4.55
CA GLY A 105 5.18 6.64 5.94
C GLY A 105 3.94 7.50 6.06
N TYR A 106 3.31 7.45 7.23
CA TYR A 106 2.13 8.26 7.49
C TYR A 106 2.53 9.68 7.86
N GLU A 107 1.92 10.64 7.19
CA GLU A 107 1.91 12.03 7.62
C GLU A 107 0.49 12.58 7.41
N PRO A 108 -0.05 13.41 8.31
CA PRO A 108 -1.40 13.95 8.17
C PRO A 108 -1.64 14.66 6.83
N TRP A 109 -0.63 15.34 6.31
CA TRP A 109 -0.73 16.04 5.02
C TRP A 109 -0.73 15.08 3.82
N ILE A 110 -0.05 13.93 3.90
CA ILE A 110 -0.12 12.90 2.85
C ILE A 110 -1.54 12.33 2.80
N GLU A 111 -2.13 12.06 3.97
CA GLU A 111 -3.49 11.53 4.06
C GLU A 111 -4.54 12.52 3.56
N ALA A 112 -4.39 13.81 3.86
CA ALA A 112 -5.26 14.86 3.33
C ALA A 112 -5.20 14.91 1.79
N VAL A 113 -3.99 14.98 1.21
CA VAL A 113 -3.79 14.98 -0.25
C VAL A 113 -4.39 13.72 -0.88
N ARG A 114 -4.20 12.56 -0.25
CA ARG A 114 -4.76 11.30 -0.72
C ARG A 114 -6.29 11.35 -0.77
N GLN A 115 -6.94 11.84 0.29
CA GLN A 115 -8.40 11.94 0.38
C GLN A 115 -8.95 12.94 -0.63
N GLU A 116 -8.36 14.13 -0.75
CA GLU A 116 -8.76 15.15 -1.74
C GLU A 116 -8.73 14.58 -3.17
N PHE A 117 -7.68 13.83 -3.52
CA PHE A 117 -7.57 13.21 -4.84
C PHE A 117 -8.69 12.18 -5.10
N PHE A 118 -9.09 11.43 -4.07
CA PHE A 118 -10.21 10.50 -4.17
C PHE A 118 -11.55 11.23 -4.30
N GLU A 119 -11.78 12.26 -3.49
CA GLU A 119 -13.01 13.05 -3.54
C GLU A 119 -13.17 13.73 -4.91
N GLU A 120 -12.10 14.30 -5.47
CA GLU A 120 -12.12 14.89 -6.81
C GLU A 120 -12.44 13.83 -7.89
N ALA A 121 -11.80 12.67 -7.83
CA ALA A 121 -12.09 11.58 -8.76
C ALA A 121 -13.55 11.09 -8.67
N GLU A 122 -14.11 10.97 -7.45
CA GLU A 122 -15.51 10.61 -7.24
C GLU A 122 -16.48 11.69 -7.76
N ASN A 123 -16.14 12.97 -7.59
CA ASN A 123 -16.91 14.09 -8.13
C ASN A 123 -16.91 14.11 -9.67
N MET A 124 -15.80 13.78 -10.32
CA MET A 124 -15.74 13.68 -11.79
C MET A 124 -16.60 12.52 -12.32
N ILE A 125 -16.64 11.40 -11.60
CA ILE A 125 -17.43 10.22 -12.00
C ILE A 125 -18.94 10.48 -11.78
N SER A 126 -19.30 11.15 -10.69
CA SER A 126 -20.70 11.46 -10.35
C SER A 126 -21.26 12.63 -11.17
N GLY A 127 -20.45 13.68 -11.41
CA GLY A 127 -20.83 14.84 -12.24
C GLY A 127 -20.98 14.55 -13.73
N GLY A 128 -20.48 13.40 -14.21
CA GLY A 128 -20.70 12.93 -15.58
C GLY A 128 -22.07 12.31 -15.85
N GLN A 129 -22.94 12.18 -14.85
CA GLN A 129 -24.29 11.61 -15.01
C GLN A 129 -25.39 12.64 -15.28
N ASP A 130 -25.13 13.94 -15.16
CA ASP A 130 -26.15 14.99 -15.29
C ASP A 130 -26.15 15.76 -16.63
N SER A 131 -25.32 15.39 -17.61
CA SER A 131 -25.29 16.09 -18.91
C SER A 131 -26.17 15.49 -20.02
N ASN A 132 -27.12 14.60 -19.70
CA ASN A 132 -28.10 14.07 -20.65
C ASN A 132 -29.55 14.38 -20.22
N LYS A 133 -29.85 15.67 -20.01
CA LYS A 133 -31.22 16.20 -20.12
C LYS A 133 -31.19 17.55 -20.82
N GLU A 134 -30.78 17.54 -22.09
CA GLU A 134 -31.35 18.48 -23.05
C GLU A 134 -32.57 17.81 -23.70
N SER A 135 -33.76 18.33 -23.40
CA SER A 135 -34.94 18.48 -24.28
C SER A 135 -36.11 19.05 -23.48
#